data_AF-A0A3M2A1S9-F1
#
_entry.id   AF-A0A3M2A1S9-F1
#
_cell.length_a   1.000
_cell.length_b   1.000
_cell.length_c   1.000
_cell.angle_alpha   90.00
_cell.angle_beta   90.00
_cell.angle_gamma   90.00
#
_symmetry.space_group_name_H-M   'P 1'
#
loop_
_entity.id
_entity.type
_entity.pdbx_description
1 polymer ?
#
loop_
_entity_poly.entity_id
_entity_poly.type
_entity_poly.pdbx_seq_one_letter_code
_entity_poly.pdbx_strand_id
1 'polypeptide(L)'
;MSFTFSWQWHLQTPPEQIWPLVSDTDRFNALTGLPDVDILDDTSVQAPIHLLSIRIFGQRIEWEEPPFEWVTPWWFRIVRTYRRGPVARMVVTLHLTPNDSGGSLLTYTVEAEPANLLGYLAIPVQIGLISRFRFGRAFRILDELAQQQTQPDERVPLPTSGPLPDSVLLEQYAQRLVAEGLDRLLIDRLLHVVKTAPESEVANMHPLLWARRWQADEQDVLRLFFHAARVGLLELQWDVACPVCRSPRTSNTHLAELEHQAHCPFCRIVYEADFEHAVQITFRPHRAIREARTPIYCVGGPRNTPHILAQQWLAPGETRTIELHLEAGEYRLRWPTHPAWQETVHSFEEWRMPRPWQARLIVSSSDEATSSLSRQVYFELAETLNPTVVQVGAGNVTLTITNTEHQPHLIGVERLHWADYVLTGARALTLQPFRDIFPFESLRKGMQIHISSVTILFTDLRGSTAFYRRVGDGPAFDLVATHFDILRRNVESQGGAVVKTIGDAIMGAFPSLEAGFQ
;
A
#
# COMPACT_ATOMS: atom_id res chain seq x y z
N MET A 1 20.28 22.27 27.93
CA MET A 1 20.57 20.95 28.52
C MET A 1 19.65 19.96 27.84
N SER A 2 20.19 18.97 27.13
CA SER A 2 19.43 17.90 26.48
C SER A 2 19.51 16.63 27.32
N PHE A 3 18.48 15.79 27.23
CA PHE A 3 18.48 14.46 27.82
C PHE A 3 18.69 13.42 26.71
N THR A 4 19.60 12.48 26.93
CA THR A 4 19.84 11.37 26.00
C THR A 4 19.64 10.06 26.73
N PHE A 5 18.73 9.23 26.24
CA PHE A 5 18.47 7.89 26.74
C PHE A 5 18.82 6.89 25.65
N SER A 6 19.58 5.85 25.97
CA SER A 6 19.89 4.77 25.05
C SER A 6 19.66 3.43 25.74
N TRP A 7 18.96 2.54 25.05
CA TRP A 7 18.60 1.22 25.54
C TRP A 7 18.91 0.17 24.49
N GLN A 8 19.27 -1.02 24.96
CA GLN A 8 19.61 -2.15 24.13
C GLN A 8 18.76 -3.36 24.53
N TRP A 9 18.26 -4.08 23.53
CA TRP A 9 17.55 -5.34 23.71
C TRP A 9 18.12 -6.39 22.75
N HIS A 10 18.39 -7.57 23.28
CA HIS A 10 18.75 -8.75 22.49
C HIS A 10 17.47 -9.45 22.04
N LEU A 11 17.31 -9.58 20.74
CA LEU A 11 16.20 -10.25 20.07
C LEU A 11 16.70 -11.56 19.48
N GLN A 12 15.84 -12.58 19.42
CA GLN A 12 16.22 -13.88 18.85
C GLN A 12 16.09 -13.91 17.33
N THR A 13 15.31 -13.01 16.75
CA THR A 13 15.09 -12.94 15.30
C THR A 13 16.17 -12.09 14.60
N PRO A 14 16.67 -12.51 13.42
CA PRO A 14 17.67 -11.76 12.64
C PRO A 14 17.12 -10.43 12.06
N PRO A 15 17.98 -9.45 11.74
CA PRO A 15 17.56 -8.09 11.35
C PRO A 15 16.56 -8.05 10.19
N GLU A 16 16.78 -8.84 9.15
CA GLU A 16 15.95 -8.90 7.95
C GLU A 16 14.52 -9.36 8.26
N GLN A 17 14.37 -10.31 9.18
CA GLN A 17 13.07 -10.89 9.55
C GLN A 17 12.34 -10.04 10.60
N ILE A 18 13.05 -9.38 11.51
CA ILE A 18 12.43 -8.53 12.54
C ILE A 18 12.09 -7.13 12.02
N TRP A 19 12.83 -6.64 11.01
CA TRP A 19 12.67 -5.28 10.48
C TRP A 19 11.24 -4.91 10.08
N PRO A 20 10.47 -5.73 9.35
CA PRO A 20 9.09 -5.40 9.00
C PRO A 20 8.18 -5.11 10.21
N LEU A 21 8.51 -5.66 11.37
CA LEU A 21 7.74 -5.49 12.61
C LEU A 21 8.25 -4.30 13.45
N VAL A 22 9.56 -4.12 13.60
CA VAL A 22 10.11 -3.03 14.43
C VAL A 22 10.18 -1.69 13.71
N SER A 23 10.15 -1.70 12.37
CA SER A 23 9.99 -0.50 11.54
C SER A 23 8.52 -0.09 11.36
N ASP A 24 7.57 -0.87 11.87
CA ASP A 24 6.16 -0.52 11.98
C ASP A 24 5.94 0.42 13.16
N THR A 25 6.35 1.68 12.98
CA THR A 25 6.26 2.72 14.01
C THR A 25 4.81 3.06 14.36
N ASP A 26 3.86 2.84 13.44
CA ASP A 26 2.43 2.99 13.70
C ASP A 26 1.95 1.96 14.72
N ARG A 27 2.21 0.67 14.45
CA ARG A 27 1.93 -0.43 15.37
C ARG A 27 2.68 -0.30 16.69
N PHE A 28 3.96 0.08 16.65
CA PHE A 28 4.78 0.27 17.84
C PHE A 28 4.19 1.37 18.75
N ASN A 29 3.74 2.48 18.17
CA ASN A 29 3.11 3.56 18.93
C ASN A 29 1.78 3.09 19.57
N ALA A 30 0.98 2.31 18.85
CA ALA A 30 -0.23 1.69 19.39
C ALA A 30 0.08 0.76 20.58
N LEU A 31 1.05 -0.15 20.44
CA LEU A 31 1.46 -1.10 21.50
C LEU A 31 2.04 -0.41 22.74
N THR A 32 2.63 0.77 22.58
CA THR A 32 3.18 1.56 23.69
C THR A 32 2.16 2.48 24.35
N GLY A 33 0.91 2.46 23.86
CA GLY A 33 -0.22 3.21 24.40
C GLY A 33 -0.15 4.71 24.11
N LEU A 34 0.47 5.09 22.99
CA LEU A 34 0.38 6.47 22.48
C LEU A 34 -1.00 6.70 21.83
N PRO A 35 -1.59 7.89 21.97
CA PRO A 35 -2.80 8.26 21.23
C PRO A 35 -2.56 8.29 19.72
N ASP A 36 -3.65 8.24 18.97
CA ASP A 36 -3.65 8.54 17.54
C ASP A 36 -3.29 10.01 17.28
N VAL A 37 -2.79 10.25 16.06
CA VAL A 37 -2.21 11.50 15.59
C VAL A 37 -3.15 12.15 14.59
N ASP A 38 -3.40 13.44 14.80
CA ASP A 38 -4.07 14.31 13.84
C ASP A 38 -3.03 14.96 12.92
N ILE A 39 -3.26 14.93 11.61
CA ILE A 39 -2.50 15.73 10.63
C ILE A 39 -3.16 17.11 10.54
N LEU A 40 -2.40 18.16 10.79
CA LEU A 40 -2.88 19.52 10.72
C LEU A 40 -2.56 20.11 9.35
N ASP A 41 -3.60 20.62 8.68
CA ASP A 41 -3.44 21.34 7.42
C ASP A 41 -3.08 22.80 7.72
N ASP A 42 -1.78 23.09 7.77
CA ASP A 42 -1.22 24.41 8.03
C ASP A 42 -0.27 24.80 6.89
N THR A 43 -0.68 25.82 6.12
CA THR A 43 0.06 26.32 4.96
C THR A 43 1.41 26.95 5.32
N SER A 44 1.66 27.24 6.60
CA SER A 44 2.97 27.71 7.08
C SER A 44 4.05 26.62 7.03
N VAL A 45 3.67 25.34 7.01
CA VAL A 45 4.60 24.22 6.89
C VAL A 45 4.65 23.81 5.42
N GLN A 46 5.83 23.83 4.82
CA GLN A 46 6.02 23.41 3.43
C GLN A 46 6.26 21.90 3.32
N ALA A 47 5.80 21.31 2.23
CA ALA A 47 6.12 19.92 1.92
C ALA A 47 7.65 19.75 1.77
N PRO A 48 8.23 18.62 2.19
CA PRO A 48 7.58 17.39 2.65
C PRO A 48 7.39 17.29 4.18
N ILE A 49 7.45 18.40 4.92
CA ILE A 49 7.29 18.39 6.38
C ILE A 49 5.81 18.30 6.74
N HIS A 50 5.48 17.54 7.79
CA HIS A 50 4.13 17.46 8.36
C HIS A 50 4.01 18.27 9.64
N LEU A 51 2.87 18.92 9.84
CA LEU A 51 2.45 19.40 11.15
C LEU A 51 1.49 18.39 11.75
N LEU A 52 1.85 17.82 12.89
CA LEU A 52 1.13 16.74 13.55
C LEU A 52 0.73 17.15 14.96
N SER A 53 -0.36 16.56 15.48
CA SER A 53 -0.76 16.78 16.87
C SER A 53 -1.34 15.55 17.55
N ILE A 54 -1.15 15.47 18.87
CA ILE A 54 -1.80 14.49 19.76
C ILE A 54 -2.37 15.20 20.97
N ARG A 55 -3.28 14.51 21.67
CA ARG A 55 -3.78 14.94 22.98
C ARG A 55 -3.32 13.97 24.06
N ILE A 56 -2.50 14.46 25.00
CA ILE A 56 -2.06 13.70 26.17
C ILE A 56 -2.51 14.45 27.42
N PHE A 57 -3.21 13.76 28.34
CA PHE A 57 -3.76 14.35 29.57
C PHE A 57 -4.56 15.64 29.35
N GLY A 58 -5.33 15.70 28.25
CA GLY A 58 -6.10 16.88 27.85
C GLY A 58 -5.28 18.03 27.24
N GLN A 59 -3.95 17.96 27.28
CA GLN A 59 -3.06 18.93 26.63
C GLN A 59 -2.82 18.54 25.17
N ARG A 60 -3.05 19.49 24.27
CA ARG A 60 -2.65 19.36 22.86
C ARG A 60 -1.14 19.59 22.72
N ILE A 61 -0.46 18.64 22.11
CA ILE A 61 0.95 18.68 21.76
C ILE A 61 1.04 18.72 20.23
N GLU A 62 1.83 19.64 19.69
CA GLU A 62 1.93 19.90 18.25
C GLU A 62 3.40 19.95 17.84
N TRP A 63 3.76 19.27 16.75
CA TRP A 63 5.13 19.23 16.25
C TRP A 63 5.22 19.16 14.74
N GLU A 64 6.32 19.70 14.21
CA GLU A 64 6.75 19.50 12.84
C GLU A 64 7.59 18.21 12.74
N GLU A 65 7.28 17.39 11.75
CA GLU A 65 7.93 16.11 11.48
C GLU A 65 8.40 16.09 10.02
N PRO A 66 9.69 16.34 9.74
CA PRO A 66 10.26 16.05 8.44
C PRO A 66 10.20 14.54 8.15
N PRO A 67 10.28 14.14 6.86
CA PRO A 67 10.35 12.74 6.48
C PRO A 67 11.47 12.01 7.21
N PHE A 68 11.18 10.78 7.63
CA PHE A 68 12.13 9.95 8.37
C PHE A 68 13.33 9.62 7.50
N GLU A 69 14.46 9.33 8.14
CA GLU A 69 15.61 8.76 7.45
C GLU A 69 15.70 7.28 7.79
N TRP A 70 16.00 6.42 6.82
CA TRP A 70 16.23 5.00 7.08
C TRP A 70 17.05 4.34 5.98
N VAL A 71 17.62 3.19 6.33
CA VAL A 71 18.15 2.19 5.41
C VAL A 71 17.68 0.84 5.89
N THR A 72 16.90 0.14 5.08
CA THR A 72 16.41 -1.20 5.38
C THR A 72 17.55 -2.22 5.31
N PRO A 73 17.64 -3.21 6.23
CA PRO A 73 16.88 -3.40 7.47
C PRO A 73 17.56 -2.82 8.71
N TRP A 74 18.48 -1.86 8.55
CA TRP A 74 19.48 -1.55 9.57
C TRP A 74 19.05 -0.48 10.57
N TRP A 75 18.44 0.60 10.12
CA TRP A 75 18.15 1.72 11.02
C TRP A 75 17.09 2.67 10.48
N PHE A 76 16.42 3.38 11.39
CA PHE A 76 15.65 4.57 11.07
C PHE A 76 15.87 5.68 12.09
N ARG A 77 15.62 6.92 11.67
CA ARG A 77 15.75 8.13 12.46
C ARG A 77 14.56 9.06 12.23
N ILE A 78 14.04 9.57 13.34
CA ILE A 78 12.88 10.45 13.41
C ILE A 78 13.33 11.75 14.07
N VAL A 79 12.94 12.88 13.50
CA VAL A 79 13.15 14.20 14.08
C VAL A 79 11.80 14.87 14.29
N ARG A 80 11.59 15.45 15.46
CA ARG A 80 10.39 16.22 15.79
C ARG A 80 10.79 17.55 16.40
N THR A 81 10.27 18.64 15.83
CA THR A 81 10.41 19.98 16.37
C THR A 81 9.06 20.44 16.89
N TYR A 82 8.93 20.56 18.20
CA TYR A 82 7.64 20.82 18.85
C TYR A 82 7.32 22.32 18.84
N ARG A 83 6.16 22.67 18.29
CA ARG A 83 5.61 24.03 18.37
C ARG A 83 4.90 24.26 19.70
N ARG A 84 4.31 23.19 20.26
CA ARG A 84 3.55 23.25 21.51
C ARG A 84 3.77 21.98 22.33
N GLY A 85 4.17 22.13 23.59
CA GLY A 85 4.31 21.03 24.52
C GLY A 85 5.44 21.22 25.54
N PRO A 86 5.72 20.17 26.34
CA PRO A 86 6.82 20.19 27.30
C PRO A 86 8.20 19.93 26.66
N VAL A 87 8.23 19.36 25.46
CA VAL A 87 9.45 19.07 24.68
C VAL A 87 9.60 20.17 23.62
N ALA A 88 10.83 20.59 23.33
CA ALA A 88 11.16 21.53 22.25
C ALA A 88 11.61 20.76 20.99
N ARG A 89 12.44 19.74 21.18
CA ARG A 89 12.97 18.91 20.10
C ARG A 89 13.16 17.49 20.57
N MET A 90 12.86 16.52 19.71
CA MET A 90 13.12 15.11 19.97
C MET A 90 13.70 14.44 18.74
N VAL A 91 14.73 13.62 18.96
CA VAL A 91 15.31 12.75 17.95
C VAL A 91 15.21 11.32 18.46
N VAL A 92 14.66 10.44 17.64
CA VAL A 92 14.55 9.01 17.95
C VAL A 92 15.28 8.23 16.88
N THR A 93 16.18 7.35 17.30
CA THR A 93 16.95 6.50 16.38
C THR A 93 16.84 5.05 16.84
N LEU A 94 16.51 4.16 15.90
CA LEU A 94 16.58 2.72 16.08
C LEU A 94 17.69 2.17 15.18
N HIS A 95 18.58 1.36 15.74
CA HIS A 95 19.56 0.58 15.01
C HIS A 95 19.37 -0.90 15.30
N LEU A 96 19.55 -1.74 14.28
CA LEU A 96 19.65 -3.18 14.35
C LEU A 96 21.04 -3.60 13.89
N THR A 97 21.70 -4.43 14.67
CA THR A 97 22.90 -5.15 14.25
C THR A 97 22.70 -6.64 14.47
N PRO A 98 23.23 -7.52 13.61
CA PRO A 98 23.27 -8.95 13.89
C PRO A 98 23.98 -9.21 15.22
N ASN A 99 23.54 -10.22 15.97
CA ASN A 99 24.23 -10.68 17.18
C ASN A 99 24.88 -12.07 16.95
N ASP A 100 25.82 -12.45 17.82
CA ASP A 100 26.59 -13.69 17.67
C ASP A 100 25.73 -14.97 17.71
N SER A 101 24.52 -14.89 18.28
CA SER A 101 23.55 -16.00 18.36
C SER A 101 22.65 -16.15 17.13
N GLY A 102 22.84 -15.34 16.08
CA GLY A 102 22.00 -15.37 14.87
C GLY A 102 20.69 -14.56 14.97
N GLY A 103 20.51 -13.82 16.07
CA GLY A 103 19.42 -12.85 16.26
C GLY A 103 19.87 -11.41 16.03
N SER A 104 19.20 -10.45 16.67
CA SER A 104 19.49 -9.02 16.54
C SER A 104 19.84 -8.37 17.87
N LEU A 105 20.65 -7.31 17.83
CA LEU A 105 20.80 -6.33 18.89
C LEU A 105 20.09 -5.05 18.45
N LEU A 106 18.97 -4.73 19.12
CA LEU A 106 18.21 -3.51 18.87
C LEU A 106 18.68 -2.43 19.83
N THR A 107 19.24 -1.34 19.29
CA THR A 107 19.58 -0.13 20.04
C THR A 107 18.55 0.95 19.74
N TYR A 108 17.89 1.46 20.77
CA TYR A 108 16.92 2.56 20.65
C TYR A 108 17.39 3.76 21.46
N THR A 109 17.62 4.87 20.78
CA THR A 109 18.11 6.12 21.37
C THR A 109 17.05 7.19 21.24
N VAL A 110 16.77 7.89 22.34
CA VAL A 110 15.89 9.05 22.40
C VAL A 110 16.67 10.24 22.96
N GLU A 111 16.83 11.26 22.14
CA GLU A 111 17.35 12.56 22.53
C GLU A 111 16.19 13.55 22.65
N ALA A 112 16.05 14.21 23.79
CA ALA A 112 14.95 15.13 24.05
C ALA A 112 15.45 16.43 24.70
N GLU A 113 15.06 17.55 24.11
CA GLU A 113 15.34 18.90 24.61
C GLU A 113 14.06 19.45 25.28
N PRO A 114 14.12 19.88 26.55
CA PRO A 114 12.96 20.46 27.24
C PRO A 114 12.62 21.86 26.69
N ALA A 115 11.34 22.15 26.49
CA ALA A 115 10.88 23.50 26.13
C ALA A 115 10.70 24.41 27.35
N ASN A 116 10.45 23.82 28.52
CA ASN A 116 10.09 24.53 29.75
C ASN A 116 10.42 23.69 31.00
N LEU A 117 10.19 24.25 32.18
CA LEU A 117 10.45 23.58 33.46
C LEU A 117 9.67 22.27 33.60
N LEU A 118 8.43 22.22 33.11
CA LEU A 118 7.63 20.99 33.09
C LEU A 118 8.33 19.91 32.26
N GLY A 119 8.85 20.24 31.08
CA GLY A 119 9.67 19.35 30.27
C GLY A 119 10.90 18.84 30.99
N TYR A 120 11.63 19.72 31.68
CA TYR A 120 12.84 19.35 32.43
C TYR A 120 12.56 18.29 33.50
N LEU A 121 11.40 18.37 34.16
CA LEU A 121 10.98 17.39 35.18
C LEU A 121 10.34 16.14 34.56
N ALA A 122 9.53 16.29 33.52
CA ALA A 122 8.75 15.20 32.94
C ALA A 122 9.59 14.26 32.06
N ILE A 123 10.57 14.78 31.29
CA ILE A 123 11.36 13.99 30.33
C ILE A 123 12.07 12.81 31.00
N PRO A 124 12.84 12.98 32.11
CA PRO A 124 13.53 11.87 32.76
C PRO A 124 12.59 10.76 33.26
N VAL A 125 11.41 11.13 33.74
CA VAL A 125 10.43 10.17 34.28
C VAL A 125 9.68 9.48 33.15
N GLN A 126 9.10 10.26 32.23
CA GLN A 126 8.24 9.73 31.16
C GLN A 126 9.06 8.95 30.14
N ILE A 127 10.17 9.50 29.64
CA ILE A 127 11.00 8.85 28.63
C ILE A 127 11.98 7.88 29.29
N GLY A 128 12.71 8.32 30.32
CA GLY A 128 13.76 7.53 30.95
C GLY A 128 13.28 6.27 31.67
N LEU A 129 12.14 6.33 32.36
CA LEU A 129 11.61 5.21 33.17
C LEU A 129 10.40 4.54 32.53
N ILE A 130 9.33 5.29 32.26
CA ILE A 130 8.04 4.74 31.83
C ILE A 130 8.14 4.17 30.41
N SER A 131 8.64 4.97 29.45
CA SER A 131 8.76 4.54 28.06
C SER A 131 9.73 3.37 27.91
N ARG A 132 10.87 3.33 28.62
CA ARG A 132 11.80 2.18 28.62
C ARG A 132 11.07 0.85 28.86
N PHE A 133 10.21 0.79 29.87
CA PHE A 133 9.48 -0.43 30.21
C PHE A 133 8.49 -0.82 29.10
N ARG A 134 7.75 0.17 28.57
CA ARG A 134 6.76 -0.06 27.50
C ARG A 134 7.43 -0.49 26.19
N PHE A 135 8.55 0.15 25.82
CA PHE A 135 9.34 -0.21 24.64
C PHE A 135 9.88 -1.63 24.74
N GLY A 136 10.47 -2.00 25.88
CA GLY A 136 10.96 -3.37 26.09
C GLY A 136 9.84 -4.42 26.10
N ARG A 137 8.62 -4.08 26.52
CA ARG A 137 7.45 -4.96 26.37
C ARG A 137 7.03 -5.08 24.91
N ALA A 138 6.94 -3.97 24.18
CA ALA A 138 6.55 -3.95 22.77
C ALA A 138 7.54 -4.75 21.91
N PHE A 139 8.85 -4.52 22.04
CA PHE A 139 9.85 -5.25 21.25
C PHE A 139 9.86 -6.76 21.53
N ARG A 140 9.62 -7.19 22.79
CA ARG A 140 9.46 -8.62 23.09
C ARG A 140 8.26 -9.24 22.38
N ILE A 141 7.12 -8.55 22.40
CA ILE A 141 5.93 -8.99 21.66
C ILE A 141 6.26 -9.10 20.17
N LEU A 142 6.92 -8.10 19.58
CA LEU A 142 7.28 -8.12 18.16
C LEU A 142 8.27 -9.25 17.82
N ASP A 143 9.24 -9.54 18.68
CA ASP A 143 10.20 -10.65 18.51
C ASP A 143 9.51 -12.02 18.60
N GLU A 144 8.63 -12.23 19.59
CA GLU A 144 7.82 -13.44 19.71
C GLU A 144 6.94 -13.66 18.46
N LEU A 145 6.40 -12.59 17.90
CA LEU A 145 5.61 -12.65 16.67
C LEU A 145 6.44 -12.98 15.44
N ALA A 146 7.64 -12.41 15.31
CA ALA A 146 8.53 -12.71 14.20
C ALA A 146 8.96 -14.18 14.18
N GLN A 147 9.16 -14.78 15.36
CA GLN A 147 9.49 -16.20 15.51
C GLN A 147 8.34 -17.14 15.11
N GLN A 148 7.09 -16.68 15.26
CA GLN A 148 5.90 -17.46 14.91
C GLN A 148 5.49 -17.31 13.44
N GLN A 149 6.01 -16.30 12.74
CA GLN A 149 5.69 -16.07 11.33
C GLN A 149 6.38 -17.09 10.42
N THR A 150 5.57 -17.84 9.68
CA THR A 150 6.03 -18.70 8.58
C THR A 150 6.29 -17.90 7.30
N GLN A 151 5.75 -16.67 7.19
CA GLN A 151 5.96 -15.75 6.06
C GLN A 151 6.25 -14.31 6.53
N PRO A 152 7.28 -13.64 5.99
CA PRO A 152 7.75 -12.32 6.47
C PRO A 152 6.80 -11.13 6.18
N ASP A 153 5.78 -11.28 5.32
CA ASP A 153 4.92 -10.17 4.90
C ASP A 153 3.55 -10.07 5.59
N GLU A 154 3.22 -11.01 6.47
CA GLU A 154 1.92 -11.02 7.14
C GLU A 154 1.90 -10.05 8.33
N ARG A 155 1.12 -8.97 8.28
CA ARG A 155 0.88 -8.14 9.47
C ARG A 155 0.21 -9.01 10.53
N VAL A 156 0.89 -9.26 11.66
CA VAL A 156 0.22 -9.94 12.77
C VAL A 156 -0.87 -9.04 13.34
N PRO A 157 -2.06 -9.56 13.63
CA PRO A 157 -3.12 -8.82 14.29
C PRO A 157 -2.72 -8.01 15.54
N LEU A 158 -3.10 -6.73 15.61
CA LEU A 158 -3.21 -6.01 16.89
C LEU A 158 -4.46 -6.50 17.65
N PRO A 159 -4.47 -6.50 18.99
CA PRO A 159 -5.65 -6.91 19.76
C PRO A 159 -6.87 -6.05 19.39
N THR A 160 -7.98 -6.71 19.05
CA THR A 160 -9.23 -6.06 18.67
C THR A 160 -9.79 -5.24 19.83
N SER A 161 -10.16 -3.99 19.56
CA SER A 161 -10.75 -3.07 20.55
C SER A 161 -12.19 -2.72 20.14
N GLY A 162 -13.19 -3.52 20.52
CA GLY A 162 -14.58 -3.19 20.18
C GLY A 162 -15.56 -4.33 20.45
N PRO A 163 -16.88 -4.05 20.47
CA PRO A 163 -17.90 -5.09 20.53
C PRO A 163 -17.80 -5.98 19.28
N LEU A 164 -17.71 -7.28 19.50
CA LEU A 164 -17.68 -8.27 18.41
C LEU A 164 -19.05 -8.34 17.72
N PRO A 165 -19.10 -8.65 16.42
CA PRO A 165 -20.36 -8.83 15.72
C PRO A 165 -21.22 -9.94 16.34
N ASP A 166 -22.54 -9.76 16.33
CA ASP A 166 -23.50 -10.78 16.78
C ASP A 166 -23.38 -12.05 15.92
N SER A 167 -23.15 -13.19 16.58
CA SER A 167 -22.96 -14.47 15.90
C SER A 167 -24.23 -14.99 15.23
N VAL A 168 -25.43 -14.62 15.73
CA VAL A 168 -26.70 -14.99 15.09
C VAL A 168 -26.87 -14.25 13.77
N LEU A 169 -26.54 -12.95 13.75
CA LEU A 169 -26.58 -12.13 12.55
C LEU A 169 -25.59 -12.63 11.50
N LEU A 170 -24.35 -12.97 11.90
CA LEU A 170 -23.36 -13.53 10.98
C LEU A 170 -23.82 -14.85 10.33
N GLU A 171 -24.48 -15.73 11.09
CA GLU A 171 -25.01 -16.99 10.52
C GLU A 171 -26.18 -16.74 9.53
N GLN A 172 -27.00 -15.70 9.74
CA GLN A 172 -28.03 -15.32 8.77
C GLN A 172 -27.41 -14.87 7.44
N TYR A 173 -26.30 -14.12 7.48
CA TYR A 173 -25.53 -13.80 6.26
C TYR A 173 -24.92 -15.04 5.63
N ALA A 174 -24.39 -15.98 6.43
CA ALA A 174 -23.86 -17.25 5.95
C ALA A 174 -24.91 -18.01 5.13
N GLN A 175 -26.13 -18.14 5.65
CA GLN A 175 -27.23 -18.83 4.98
C GLN A 175 -27.62 -18.16 3.65
N ARG A 176 -27.66 -16.83 3.60
CA ARG A 176 -27.92 -16.08 2.36
C ARG A 176 -26.83 -16.34 1.32
N LEU A 177 -25.56 -16.33 1.72
CA LEU A 177 -24.44 -16.59 0.82
C LEU A 177 -24.41 -18.04 0.31
N VAL A 178 -24.72 -19.02 1.15
CA VAL A 178 -24.88 -20.42 0.73
C VAL A 178 -26.02 -20.57 -0.30
N ALA A 179 -27.13 -19.85 -0.12
CA ALA A 179 -28.24 -19.86 -1.07
C ALA A 179 -27.88 -19.29 -2.45
N GLU A 180 -26.83 -18.46 -2.54
CA GLU A 180 -26.25 -17.97 -3.80
C GLU A 180 -25.30 -18.98 -4.46
N GLY A 181 -25.13 -20.17 -3.86
CA GLY A 181 -24.27 -21.24 -4.40
C GLY A 181 -22.78 -21.08 -4.07
N LEU A 182 -22.43 -20.26 -3.07
CA LEU A 182 -21.04 -20.04 -2.64
C LEU A 182 -20.57 -21.12 -1.66
N ASP A 183 -19.26 -21.42 -1.70
CA ASP A 183 -18.66 -22.43 -0.82
C ASP A 183 -18.72 -22.01 0.66
N ARG A 184 -19.34 -22.88 1.47
CA ARG A 184 -19.49 -22.71 2.92
C ARG A 184 -18.12 -22.51 3.60
N LEU A 185 -17.08 -23.20 3.14
CA LEU A 185 -15.77 -23.11 3.77
C LEU A 185 -15.15 -21.71 3.61
N LEU A 186 -15.29 -21.08 2.43
CA LEU A 186 -14.83 -19.71 2.21
C LEU A 186 -15.71 -18.69 2.96
N ILE A 187 -17.03 -18.92 3.02
CA ILE A 187 -17.95 -18.10 3.82
C ILE A 187 -17.51 -18.10 5.29
N ASP A 188 -17.28 -19.28 5.88
CA ASP A 188 -16.89 -19.39 7.29
C ASP A 188 -15.53 -18.72 7.55
N ARG A 189 -14.58 -18.77 6.61
CA ARG A 189 -13.32 -18.02 6.68
C ARG A 189 -13.54 -16.51 6.68
N LEU A 190 -14.39 -15.99 5.79
CA LEU A 190 -14.72 -14.56 5.76
C LEU A 190 -15.39 -14.10 7.06
N LEU A 191 -16.37 -14.86 7.56
CA LEU A 191 -17.07 -14.53 8.81
C LEU A 191 -16.12 -14.58 10.01
N HIS A 192 -15.18 -15.54 10.03
CA HIS A 192 -14.13 -15.57 11.03
C HIS A 192 -13.29 -14.29 11.00
N VAL A 193 -12.81 -13.87 9.82
CA VAL A 193 -12.04 -12.62 9.65
C VAL A 193 -12.84 -11.40 10.11
N VAL A 194 -14.09 -11.25 9.65
CA VAL A 194 -14.97 -10.14 10.06
C VAL A 194 -15.17 -10.11 11.57
N LYS A 195 -15.18 -11.27 12.23
CA LYS A 195 -15.34 -11.40 13.68
C LYS A 195 -14.04 -11.15 14.45
N THR A 196 -12.91 -11.73 14.05
CA THR A 196 -11.72 -11.86 14.91
C THR A 196 -10.56 -10.97 14.50
N ALA A 197 -10.43 -10.62 13.22
CA ALA A 197 -9.29 -9.86 12.72
C ALA A 197 -9.28 -8.42 13.30
N PRO A 198 -8.11 -7.75 13.38
CA PRO A 198 -8.03 -6.36 13.83
C PRO A 198 -8.77 -5.42 12.90
N GLU A 199 -9.20 -4.28 13.43
CA GLU A 199 -9.86 -3.23 12.64
C GLU A 199 -9.02 -2.77 11.45
N SER A 200 -7.71 -2.63 11.63
CA SER A 200 -6.80 -2.21 10.55
C SER A 200 -6.74 -3.20 9.37
N GLU A 201 -7.05 -4.47 9.58
CA GLU A 201 -7.09 -5.49 8.52
C GLU A 201 -8.46 -5.60 7.84
N VAL A 202 -9.53 -5.33 8.58
CA VAL A 202 -10.90 -5.36 8.02
C VAL A 202 -11.36 -4.02 7.47
N ALA A 203 -10.64 -2.93 7.74
CA ALA A 203 -11.00 -1.60 7.24
C ALA A 203 -10.73 -1.41 5.74
N ASN A 204 -9.77 -2.15 5.16
CA ASN A 204 -9.42 -2.12 3.74
C ASN A 204 -9.06 -3.53 3.26
N MET A 205 -10.06 -4.40 3.11
CA MET A 205 -9.88 -5.79 2.70
C MET A 205 -9.66 -5.88 1.19
N HIS A 206 -8.47 -6.34 0.80
CA HIS A 206 -8.15 -6.67 -0.59
C HIS A 206 -8.51 -8.14 -0.87
N PRO A 207 -9.48 -8.43 -1.75
CA PRO A 207 -9.96 -9.80 -1.95
C PRO A 207 -8.86 -10.76 -2.45
N LEU A 208 -7.99 -10.30 -3.35
CA LEU A 208 -6.91 -11.14 -3.89
C LEU A 208 -5.80 -11.41 -2.86
N LEU A 209 -5.59 -10.50 -1.90
CA LEU A 209 -4.71 -10.76 -0.77
C LEU A 209 -5.28 -11.87 0.11
N TRP A 210 -6.59 -11.85 0.37
CA TRP A 210 -7.27 -12.91 1.11
C TRP A 210 -7.27 -14.23 0.36
N ALA A 211 -7.43 -14.23 -0.97
CA ALA A 211 -7.30 -15.43 -1.79
C ALA A 211 -5.93 -16.11 -1.60
N ARG A 212 -4.84 -15.32 -1.63
CA ARG A 212 -3.48 -15.82 -1.38
C ARG A 212 -3.31 -16.36 0.04
N ARG A 213 -3.77 -15.63 1.06
CA ARG A 213 -3.71 -16.07 2.47
C ARG A 213 -4.47 -17.37 2.70
N TRP A 214 -5.62 -17.51 2.05
CA TRP A 214 -6.48 -18.68 2.14
C TRP A 214 -6.05 -19.82 1.22
N GLN A 215 -5.07 -19.59 0.34
CA GLN A 215 -4.67 -20.49 -0.74
C GLN A 215 -5.88 -20.98 -1.54
N ALA A 216 -6.79 -20.06 -1.85
CA ALA A 216 -8.04 -20.30 -2.55
C ALA A 216 -8.00 -19.71 -3.96
N ASP A 217 -8.88 -20.17 -4.84
CA ASP A 217 -9.02 -19.64 -6.19
C ASP A 217 -9.43 -18.15 -6.16
N GLU A 218 -8.77 -17.32 -6.98
CA GLU A 218 -9.04 -15.88 -7.00
C GLU A 218 -10.48 -15.56 -7.41
N GLN A 219 -11.05 -16.31 -8.37
CA GLN A 219 -12.40 -16.07 -8.86
C GLN A 219 -13.43 -16.40 -7.78
N ASP A 220 -13.26 -17.51 -7.05
CA ASP A 220 -14.17 -17.89 -5.96
C ASP A 220 -14.17 -16.85 -4.82
N VAL A 221 -12.99 -16.34 -4.45
CA VAL A 221 -12.90 -15.29 -3.42
C VAL A 221 -13.49 -13.97 -3.91
N LEU A 222 -13.25 -13.57 -5.17
CA LEU A 222 -13.87 -12.37 -5.74
C LEU A 222 -15.40 -12.47 -5.75
N ARG A 223 -15.95 -13.61 -6.20
CA ARG A 223 -17.40 -13.86 -6.16
C ARG A 223 -17.93 -13.78 -4.73
N LEU A 224 -17.27 -14.41 -3.76
CA LEU A 224 -17.65 -14.32 -2.35
C LEU A 224 -17.72 -12.87 -1.88
N PHE A 225 -16.69 -12.05 -2.14
CA PHE A 225 -16.65 -10.64 -1.69
C PHE A 225 -17.74 -9.80 -2.37
N PHE A 226 -17.98 -9.97 -3.67
CA PHE A 226 -19.05 -9.25 -4.38
C PHE A 226 -20.44 -9.60 -3.83
N HIS A 227 -20.73 -10.89 -3.64
CA HIS A 227 -21.99 -11.31 -3.06
C HIS A 227 -22.13 -10.91 -1.59
N ALA A 228 -21.04 -10.95 -0.81
CA ALA A 228 -21.02 -10.45 0.57
C ALA A 228 -21.35 -8.96 0.65
N ALA A 229 -20.86 -8.16 -0.30
CA ALA A 229 -21.25 -6.76 -0.43
C ALA A 229 -22.72 -6.62 -0.83
N ARG A 230 -23.21 -7.40 -1.80
CA ARG A 230 -24.62 -7.36 -2.24
C ARG A 230 -25.61 -7.67 -1.12
N VAL A 231 -25.31 -8.66 -0.28
CA VAL A 231 -26.19 -9.03 0.85
C VAL A 231 -26.06 -8.07 2.03
N GLY A 232 -25.08 -7.16 2.03
CA GLY A 232 -24.84 -6.17 3.07
C GLY A 232 -23.95 -6.64 4.22
N LEU A 233 -23.20 -7.74 4.06
CA LEU A 233 -22.17 -8.17 5.01
C LEU A 233 -20.95 -7.24 4.91
N LEU A 234 -20.57 -6.91 3.68
CA LEU A 234 -19.49 -5.98 3.37
C LEU A 234 -20.05 -4.73 2.68
N GLU A 235 -19.25 -3.68 2.66
CA GLU A 235 -19.40 -2.50 1.81
C GLU A 235 -18.25 -2.50 0.80
N LEU A 236 -18.56 -2.21 -0.46
CA LEU A 236 -17.56 -1.96 -1.49
C LEU A 236 -17.02 -0.54 -1.36
N GLN A 237 -15.72 -0.35 -1.60
CA GLN A 237 -15.05 0.93 -1.60
C GLN A 237 -14.22 1.11 -2.87
N TRP A 238 -14.39 2.27 -3.50
CA TRP A 238 -13.54 2.78 -4.57
C TRP A 238 -12.44 3.63 -3.95
N ASP A 239 -11.27 3.01 -3.77
CA ASP A 239 -10.13 3.65 -3.16
C ASP A 239 -9.16 4.20 -4.20
N VAL A 240 -8.61 5.39 -3.95
CA VAL A 240 -7.61 6.01 -4.81
C VAL A 240 -6.25 6.02 -4.11
N ALA A 241 -5.40 5.08 -4.50
CA ALA A 241 -4.06 4.87 -3.95
C ALA A 241 -3.08 5.93 -4.44
N CYS A 242 -2.36 6.53 -3.48
CA CYS A 242 -1.30 7.48 -3.80
C CYS A 242 -0.13 6.76 -4.49
N PRO A 243 0.40 7.26 -5.62
CA PRO A 243 1.43 6.54 -6.36
C PRO A 243 2.73 6.45 -5.55
N VAL A 244 3.04 7.45 -4.71
CA VAL A 244 4.27 7.50 -3.89
C VAL A 244 4.21 6.55 -2.68
N CYS A 245 3.16 6.61 -1.86
CA CYS A 245 3.07 5.75 -0.65
C CYS A 245 2.29 4.45 -0.87
N ARG A 246 1.65 4.27 -2.03
CA ARG A 246 0.83 3.11 -2.42
C ARG A 246 -0.32 2.76 -1.49
N SER A 247 -0.70 3.70 -0.63
CA SER A 247 -1.81 3.55 0.31
C SER A 247 -3.06 4.25 -0.22
N PRO A 248 -4.26 3.69 -0.04
CA PRO A 248 -5.52 4.36 -0.35
C PRO A 248 -5.68 5.60 0.54
N ARG A 249 -6.04 6.75 -0.06
CA ARG A 249 -6.20 8.03 0.66
C ARG A 249 -7.60 8.62 0.54
N THR A 250 -8.22 8.45 -0.61
CA THR A 250 -9.62 8.76 -0.83
C THR A 250 -10.37 7.45 -0.97
N SER A 251 -11.53 7.34 -0.34
CA SER A 251 -12.39 6.16 -0.39
C SER A 251 -13.81 6.62 -0.66
N ASN A 252 -14.38 6.16 -1.77
CA ASN A 252 -15.73 6.52 -2.20
C ASN A 252 -16.63 5.29 -2.19
N THR A 253 -17.93 5.49 -1.94
CA THR A 253 -18.91 4.39 -1.97
C THR A 253 -19.37 4.07 -3.37
N HIS A 254 -19.37 5.07 -4.27
CA HIS A 254 -19.82 4.91 -5.64
C HIS A 254 -18.78 5.43 -6.63
N LEU A 255 -18.70 4.77 -7.78
CA LEU A 255 -17.80 5.11 -8.86
C LEU A 255 -18.03 6.54 -9.39
N ALA A 256 -19.27 7.02 -9.33
CA ALA A 256 -19.65 8.36 -9.77
C ALA A 256 -19.11 9.49 -8.88
N GLU A 257 -18.67 9.16 -7.66
CA GLU A 257 -18.09 10.10 -6.68
C GLU A 257 -16.59 10.30 -6.88
N LEU A 258 -15.95 9.50 -7.74
CA LEU A 258 -14.53 9.67 -8.05
C LEU A 258 -14.26 11.03 -8.71
N GLU A 259 -13.21 11.68 -8.23
CA GLU A 259 -12.66 12.88 -8.82
C GLU A 259 -11.49 12.51 -9.75
N HIS A 260 -11.19 13.39 -10.71
CA HIS A 260 -10.08 13.16 -11.65
C HIS A 260 -8.70 13.21 -10.97
N GLN A 261 -8.60 13.94 -9.87
CA GLN A 261 -7.38 14.09 -9.08
C GLN A 261 -7.68 13.75 -7.62
N ALA A 262 -6.68 13.25 -6.92
CA ALA A 262 -6.70 13.03 -5.49
C ALA A 262 -5.52 13.74 -4.83
N HIS A 263 -5.69 14.16 -3.58
CA HIS A 263 -4.62 14.74 -2.76
C HIS A 263 -4.24 13.77 -1.65
N CYS A 264 -2.95 13.49 -1.50
CA CYS A 264 -2.44 12.67 -0.40
C CYS A 264 -1.94 13.58 0.72
N PRO A 265 -2.61 13.67 1.88
CA PRO A 265 -2.14 14.52 2.99
C PRO A 265 -0.81 14.03 3.61
N PHE A 266 -0.47 12.75 3.41
CA PHE A 266 0.77 12.13 3.91
C PHE A 266 1.96 12.34 2.99
N CYS A 267 1.76 12.38 1.68
CA CYS A 267 2.85 12.67 0.75
C CYS A 267 2.88 14.15 0.36
N ARG A 268 1.79 14.89 0.65
CA ARG A 268 1.54 16.27 0.25
C ARG A 268 1.70 16.49 -1.24
N ILE A 269 1.09 15.60 -2.02
CA ILE A 269 1.09 15.64 -3.48
C ILE A 269 -0.34 15.56 -4.01
N VAL A 270 -0.54 16.09 -5.21
CA VAL A 270 -1.73 15.88 -6.04
C VAL A 270 -1.39 14.88 -7.13
N TYR A 271 -2.31 13.97 -7.40
CA TYR A 271 -2.09 12.88 -8.36
C TYR A 271 -3.37 12.51 -9.08
N GLU A 272 -3.25 11.91 -10.27
CA GLU A 272 -4.38 11.48 -11.08
C GLU A 272 -5.01 10.19 -10.55
N ALA A 273 -6.34 10.10 -10.62
CA ALA A 273 -7.10 8.90 -10.31
C ALA A 273 -7.13 7.92 -11.51
N ASP A 274 -5.96 7.37 -11.85
CA ASP A 274 -5.78 6.39 -12.93
C ASP A 274 -6.37 5.02 -12.58
N PHE A 275 -7.18 4.43 -13.47
CA PHE A 275 -7.95 3.21 -13.16
C PHE A 275 -7.14 1.92 -13.20
N GLU A 276 -6.00 1.95 -13.87
CA GLU A 276 -5.15 0.78 -14.02
C GLU A 276 -4.25 0.60 -12.81
N HIS A 277 -3.82 1.69 -12.16
CA HIS A 277 -2.84 1.60 -11.07
C HIS A 277 -3.26 2.26 -9.76
N ALA A 278 -3.98 3.39 -9.80
CA ALA A 278 -4.32 4.16 -8.61
C ALA A 278 -5.69 3.80 -8.04
N VAL A 279 -6.70 3.63 -8.89
CA VAL A 279 -8.05 3.26 -8.45
C VAL A 279 -8.11 1.77 -8.21
N GLN A 280 -8.47 1.39 -6.99
CA GLN A 280 -8.59 0.01 -6.54
C GLN A 280 -9.92 -0.22 -5.83
N ILE A 281 -10.37 -1.47 -5.84
CA ILE A 281 -11.54 -1.89 -5.09
C ILE A 281 -11.09 -2.60 -3.82
N THR A 282 -11.59 -2.10 -2.70
CA THR A 282 -11.45 -2.73 -1.39
C THR A 282 -12.83 -2.96 -0.78
N PHE A 283 -12.85 -3.72 0.30
CA PHE A 283 -14.07 -4.01 1.04
C PHE A 283 -13.87 -3.77 2.52
N ARG A 284 -14.95 -3.45 3.22
CA ARG A 284 -14.97 -3.41 4.69
C ARG A 284 -16.26 -4.00 5.23
N PRO A 285 -16.32 -4.47 6.48
CA PRO A 285 -17.58 -4.81 7.11
C PRO A 285 -18.56 -3.64 7.07
N HIS A 286 -19.83 -3.92 6.82
CA HIS A 286 -20.86 -2.89 6.91
C HIS A 286 -20.91 -2.32 8.33
N ARG A 287 -21.06 -1.00 8.49
CA ARG A 287 -20.97 -0.32 9.81
C ARG A 287 -21.94 -0.87 10.86
N ALA A 288 -23.11 -1.34 10.42
CA ALA A 288 -24.12 -1.95 11.30
C ALA A 288 -23.70 -3.33 11.86
N ILE A 289 -22.70 -3.99 11.24
CA ILE A 289 -22.17 -5.28 11.67
C ILE A 289 -20.92 -5.07 12.52
N ARG A 290 -20.01 -4.22 12.02
CA ARG A 290 -18.76 -3.89 12.70
C ARG A 290 -18.21 -2.56 12.19
N GLU A 291 -17.88 -1.68 13.11
CA GLU A 291 -17.09 -0.50 12.77
C GLU A 291 -15.61 -0.91 12.64
N ALA A 292 -14.97 -0.53 11.53
CA ALA A 292 -13.57 -0.78 11.27
C ALA A 292 -12.85 0.55 11.09
N ARG A 293 -12.10 0.99 12.10
CA ARG A 293 -11.29 2.21 12.02
C ARG A 293 -9.84 1.87 11.76
N THR A 294 -9.16 2.74 11.02
CA THR A 294 -7.69 2.75 10.90
C THR A 294 -7.16 3.97 11.65
N PRO A 295 -7.08 3.93 12.99
CA PRO A 295 -6.38 4.97 13.73
C PRO A 295 -4.95 5.08 13.22
N ILE A 296 -4.45 6.32 13.15
CA ILE A 296 -3.12 6.62 12.62
C ILE A 296 -2.28 7.07 13.80
N TYR A 297 -1.23 6.33 14.12
CA TYR A 297 -0.29 6.64 15.19
C TYR A 297 1.04 7.17 14.66
N CYS A 298 1.34 6.94 13.37
CA CYS A 298 2.54 7.43 12.70
C CYS A 298 2.34 7.61 11.19
N VAL A 299 2.75 8.76 10.67
CA VAL A 299 2.66 9.11 9.25
C VAL A 299 3.87 8.60 8.46
N GLY A 300 5.09 8.86 8.95
CA GLY A 300 6.33 8.67 8.20
C GLY A 300 7.06 7.33 8.36
N GLY A 301 6.47 6.35 9.05
CA GLY A 301 7.13 5.08 9.38
C GLY A 301 7.61 4.27 8.17
N PRO A 302 8.78 3.60 8.20
CA PRO A 302 9.26 2.83 7.05
C PRO A 302 8.28 1.74 6.59
N ARG A 303 7.59 1.06 7.52
CA ARG A 303 6.57 0.04 7.16
C ARG A 303 5.30 0.63 6.53
N ASN A 304 5.07 1.94 6.59
CA ASN A 304 4.01 2.59 5.83
C ASN A 304 4.33 2.64 4.33
N THR A 305 5.61 2.59 3.96
CA THR A 305 6.10 2.59 2.58
C THR A 305 7.20 1.53 2.40
N PRO A 306 6.87 0.23 2.54
CA PRO A 306 7.87 -0.84 2.57
C PRO A 306 8.62 -1.01 1.25
N HIS A 307 8.07 -0.50 0.14
CA HIS A 307 8.75 -0.46 -1.15
C HIS A 307 9.90 0.55 -1.21
N ILE A 308 10.00 1.47 -0.25
CA ILE A 308 11.07 2.46 -0.16
C ILE A 308 12.15 1.90 0.77
N LEU A 309 13.24 1.42 0.16
CA LEU A 309 14.32 0.70 0.84
C LEU A 309 15.22 1.63 1.66
N ALA A 310 15.45 2.85 1.16
CA ALA A 310 16.20 3.87 1.87
C ALA A 310 15.59 5.25 1.60
N GLN A 311 15.72 6.14 2.58
CA GLN A 311 15.37 7.55 2.47
C GLN A 311 16.32 8.37 3.35
N GLN A 312 16.97 9.40 2.81
CA GLN A 312 17.97 10.18 3.55
C GLN A 312 18.01 11.65 3.11
N TRP A 313 18.35 12.53 4.04
CA TRP A 313 18.61 13.95 3.77
C TRP A 313 20.09 14.17 3.44
N LEU A 314 20.37 14.85 2.33
CA LEU A 314 21.71 15.29 1.92
C LEU A 314 21.83 16.80 2.11
N ALA A 315 22.81 17.25 2.88
CA ALA A 315 23.15 18.66 2.99
C ALA A 315 23.78 19.20 1.68
N PRO A 316 23.81 20.53 1.45
CA PRO A 316 24.52 21.11 0.31
C PRO A 316 26.00 20.71 0.27
N GLY A 317 26.48 20.24 -0.87
CA GLY A 317 27.86 19.76 -1.05
C GLY A 317 28.17 18.42 -0.39
N GLU A 318 27.18 17.76 0.24
CA GLU A 318 27.39 16.47 0.90
C GLU A 318 27.43 15.32 -0.11
N THR A 319 28.42 14.44 0.05
CA THR A 319 28.44 13.12 -0.58
C THR A 319 28.08 12.06 0.46
N ARG A 320 27.09 11.22 0.16
CA ARG A 320 26.69 10.13 1.03
C ARG A 320 26.68 8.79 0.30
N THR A 321 27.11 7.75 1.01
CA THR A 321 27.11 6.38 0.53
C THR A 321 26.00 5.59 1.22
N ILE A 322 25.20 4.88 0.44
CA ILE A 322 24.12 4.01 0.90
C ILE A 322 24.37 2.60 0.37
N GLU A 323 24.41 1.64 1.27
CA GLU A 323 24.56 0.22 0.92
C GLU A 323 23.21 -0.47 1.04
N LEU A 324 22.80 -1.17 -0.03
CA LEU A 324 21.54 -1.87 -0.13
C LEU A 324 21.75 -3.26 -0.74
N HIS A 325 21.04 -4.25 -0.22
CA HIS A 325 20.91 -5.52 -0.92
C HIS A 325 19.77 -5.43 -1.94
N LEU A 326 20.09 -5.47 -3.23
CA LEU A 326 19.12 -5.37 -4.31
C LEU A 326 19.02 -6.70 -5.07
N GLU A 327 17.84 -7.29 -5.04
CA GLU A 327 17.49 -8.44 -5.89
C GLU A 327 17.25 -7.96 -7.34
N ALA A 328 17.25 -8.90 -8.29
CA ALA A 328 16.89 -8.60 -9.67
C ALA A 328 15.50 -7.92 -9.75
N GLY A 329 15.38 -6.92 -10.62
CA GLY A 329 14.17 -6.12 -10.80
C GLY A 329 14.45 -4.65 -11.04
N GLU A 330 13.38 -3.85 -11.07
CA GLU A 330 13.47 -2.41 -11.30
C GLU A 330 13.31 -1.61 -10.01
N TYR A 331 14.20 -0.63 -9.86
CA TYR A 331 14.25 0.30 -8.75
C TYR A 331 14.37 1.73 -9.28
N ARG A 332 14.15 2.68 -8.38
CA ARG A 332 14.26 4.11 -8.68
C ARG A 332 14.95 4.84 -7.54
N LEU A 333 15.88 5.71 -7.90
CA LEU A 333 16.32 6.81 -7.05
C LEU A 333 15.41 8.00 -7.33
N ARG A 334 14.73 8.51 -6.30
CA ARG A 334 13.81 9.67 -6.37
C ARG A 334 14.35 10.83 -5.56
N TRP A 335 14.01 12.05 -5.98
CA TRP A 335 14.35 13.31 -5.33
C TRP A 335 13.07 14.15 -5.05
N PRO A 336 12.35 13.87 -3.95
CA PRO A 336 11.02 14.46 -3.68
C PRO A 336 11.03 15.95 -3.31
N THR A 337 12.20 16.50 -3.01
CA THR A 337 12.39 17.94 -2.70
C THR A 337 12.84 18.76 -3.90
N HIS A 338 12.94 18.15 -5.09
CA HIS A 338 13.21 18.90 -6.31
C HIS A 338 12.06 19.88 -6.60
N PRO A 339 12.30 21.12 -7.07
CA PRO A 339 11.24 22.09 -7.34
C PRO A 339 10.13 21.56 -8.26
N ALA A 340 10.50 20.92 -9.38
CA ALA A 340 9.56 20.31 -10.31
C ALA A 340 8.87 19.03 -9.82
N TRP A 341 9.12 18.56 -8.59
CA TRP A 341 8.35 17.47 -7.99
C TRP A 341 7.01 17.98 -7.44
N GLN A 342 7.01 19.16 -6.82
CA GLN A 342 5.81 19.69 -6.14
C GLN A 342 4.80 20.33 -7.09
N GLU A 343 5.25 20.79 -8.26
CA GLU A 343 4.41 21.46 -9.26
C GLU A 343 3.71 20.48 -10.22
N THR A 344 4.10 19.21 -10.23
CA THR A 344 3.53 18.18 -11.11
C THR A 344 2.34 17.49 -10.47
N VAL A 345 1.24 17.38 -11.22
CA VAL A 345 0.21 16.39 -10.91
C VAL A 345 0.80 15.02 -11.21
N HIS A 346 1.02 14.20 -10.20
CA HIS A 346 1.66 12.92 -10.41
C HIS A 346 0.71 11.94 -11.10
N SER A 347 1.08 11.46 -12.28
CA SER A 347 0.37 10.38 -12.97
C SER A 347 1.24 9.13 -13.02
N PHE A 348 0.63 7.98 -13.28
CA PHE A 348 1.41 6.75 -13.45
C PHE A 348 2.27 6.76 -14.72
N GLU A 349 1.83 7.45 -15.78
CA GLU A 349 2.61 7.59 -17.01
C GLU A 349 3.93 8.36 -16.79
N GLU A 350 3.95 9.31 -15.84
CA GLU A 350 5.20 10.01 -15.45
C GLU A 350 6.29 9.05 -14.95
N TRP A 351 5.92 7.85 -14.50
CA TRP A 351 6.83 6.86 -13.94
C TRP A 351 7.55 6.08 -15.04
N ARG A 352 7.04 6.13 -16.28
CA ARG A 352 7.64 5.50 -17.46
C ARG A 352 8.59 6.44 -18.22
N MET A 353 8.45 7.75 -18.02
CA MET A 353 9.23 8.78 -18.72
C MET A 353 10.35 9.35 -17.84
N PRO A 354 11.58 9.58 -18.36
CA PRO A 354 12.64 10.21 -17.59
C PRO A 354 12.21 11.60 -17.07
N ARG A 355 12.42 11.87 -15.78
CA ARG A 355 12.20 13.18 -15.16
C ARG A 355 13.48 13.66 -14.48
N PRO A 356 13.73 14.97 -14.37
CA PRO A 356 14.88 15.53 -13.66
C PRO A 356 15.10 14.97 -12.25
N TRP A 357 14.02 14.64 -11.56
CA TRP A 357 14.01 14.20 -10.16
C TRP A 357 13.97 12.69 -9.98
N GLN A 358 14.18 11.90 -11.04
CA GLN A 358 14.30 10.45 -10.92
C GLN A 358 15.42 9.83 -11.77
N ALA A 359 16.01 8.75 -11.26
CA ALA A 359 16.86 7.85 -12.02
C ALA A 359 16.37 6.40 -11.88
N ARG A 360 16.34 5.65 -12.99
CA ARG A 360 15.98 4.23 -13.02
C ARG A 360 17.21 3.36 -12.79
N LEU A 361 17.08 2.37 -11.92
CA LEU A 361 18.10 1.37 -11.63
C LEU A 361 17.53 0.01 -12.03
N ILE A 362 18.12 -0.60 -13.05
CA ILE A 362 17.73 -1.93 -13.52
C ILE A 362 18.76 -2.92 -12.97
N VAL A 363 18.29 -3.77 -12.06
CA VAL A 363 19.12 -4.75 -11.36
C VAL A 363 18.94 -6.09 -12.07
N SER A 364 20.02 -6.63 -12.63
CA SER A 364 19.99 -7.90 -13.35
C SER A 364 20.58 -9.03 -12.51
N SER A 365 20.02 -10.24 -12.63
CA SER A 365 20.64 -11.45 -12.07
C SER A 365 22.01 -11.67 -12.71
N SER A 366 22.92 -12.30 -11.96
CA SER A 366 24.24 -12.66 -12.46
C SER A 366 24.17 -13.92 -13.34
N ASP A 367 23.94 -13.73 -14.64
CA ASP A 367 24.21 -14.71 -15.68
C ASP A 367 25.62 -14.46 -16.26
N GLU A 368 26.16 -15.39 -17.07
CA GLU A 368 27.51 -15.26 -17.65
C GLU A 368 27.71 -13.92 -18.39
N ALA A 369 26.64 -13.34 -18.97
CA ALA A 369 26.66 -12.05 -19.69
C ALA A 369 26.59 -10.80 -18.78
N THR A 370 26.14 -10.92 -17.52
CA THR A 370 25.94 -9.79 -16.57
C THR A 370 26.93 -9.79 -15.40
N SER A 371 27.85 -10.76 -15.36
CA SER A 371 28.93 -10.87 -14.36
C SER A 371 29.89 -9.67 -14.30
N SER A 372 29.93 -8.84 -15.35
CA SER A 372 30.75 -7.63 -15.46
C SER A 372 30.06 -6.34 -14.97
N LEU A 373 28.78 -6.41 -14.57
CA LEU A 373 28.05 -5.22 -14.11
C LEU A 373 28.57 -4.72 -12.76
N SER A 374 28.80 -3.40 -12.69
CA SER A 374 29.19 -2.75 -11.44
C SER A 374 28.09 -2.87 -10.39
N ARG A 375 28.51 -3.04 -9.13
CA ARG A 375 27.65 -2.89 -7.95
C ARG A 375 27.86 -1.55 -7.25
N GLN A 376 28.69 -0.69 -7.82
CA GLN A 376 28.91 0.68 -7.35
C GLN A 376 28.36 1.66 -8.38
N VAL A 377 27.51 2.57 -7.91
CA VAL A 377 26.90 3.60 -8.74
C VAL A 377 27.13 4.95 -8.09
N TYR A 378 27.45 5.94 -8.92
CA TYR A 378 27.61 7.32 -8.50
C TYR A 378 26.48 8.15 -9.12
N PHE A 379 25.79 8.92 -8.29
CA PHE A 379 24.77 9.87 -8.69
C PHE A 379 25.17 11.28 -8.27
N GLU A 380 24.83 12.24 -9.12
CA GLU A 380 24.94 13.67 -8.83
C GLU A 380 23.54 14.30 -8.86
N LEU A 381 23.20 15.05 -7.80
CA LEU A 381 22.01 15.90 -7.73
C LEU A 381 22.45 17.32 -8.05
N ALA A 382 22.34 17.68 -9.33
CA ALA A 382 22.46 19.04 -9.84
C ALA A 382 21.08 19.49 -10.35
N GLU A 383 20.99 20.18 -11.50
CA GLU A 383 19.70 20.48 -12.15
C GLU A 383 18.85 19.24 -12.44
N THR A 384 19.49 18.08 -12.62
CA THR A 384 18.85 16.78 -12.83
C THR A 384 19.64 15.68 -12.12
N LEU A 385 18.99 14.55 -11.82
CA LEU A 385 19.67 13.32 -11.41
C LEU A 385 20.43 12.72 -12.59
N ASN A 386 21.75 12.61 -12.42
CA ASN A 386 22.64 12.01 -13.40
C ASN A 386 23.44 10.86 -12.75
N PRO A 387 23.53 9.67 -13.37
CA PRO A 387 22.83 9.20 -14.57
C PRO A 387 21.32 8.99 -14.38
N THR A 388 20.55 9.07 -15.48
CA THR A 388 19.08 8.87 -15.49
C THR A 388 18.66 7.40 -15.56
N VAL A 389 19.51 6.52 -16.11
CA VAL A 389 19.30 5.08 -16.17
C VAL A 389 20.63 4.37 -15.92
N VAL A 390 20.63 3.36 -15.04
CA VAL A 390 21.80 2.57 -14.71
C VAL A 390 21.46 1.08 -14.69
N GLN A 391 22.37 0.26 -15.21
CA GLN A 391 22.34 -1.19 -15.09
C GLN A 391 23.31 -1.61 -13.98
N VAL A 392 22.85 -2.43 -13.04
CA VAL A 392 23.67 -2.94 -11.93
C VAL A 392 23.48 -4.43 -11.74
N GLY A 393 24.50 -5.09 -11.20
CA GLY A 393 24.39 -6.49 -10.81
C GLY A 393 23.63 -6.64 -9.49
N ALA A 394 22.81 -7.69 -9.37
CA ALA A 394 22.15 -8.04 -8.11
C ALA A 394 23.14 -8.33 -6.96
N GLY A 395 22.67 -8.16 -5.73
CA GLY A 395 23.42 -8.35 -4.48
C GLY A 395 23.63 -7.05 -3.72
N ASN A 396 24.75 -6.93 -3.01
CA ASN A 396 25.08 -5.73 -2.24
C ASN A 396 25.55 -4.61 -3.19
N VAL A 397 24.70 -3.60 -3.37
CA VAL A 397 24.92 -2.44 -4.23
C VAL A 397 25.23 -1.22 -3.35
N THR A 398 26.29 -0.52 -3.70
CA THR A 398 26.73 0.73 -3.08
C THR A 398 26.34 1.90 -3.97
N LEU A 399 25.46 2.76 -3.47
CA LEU A 399 25.04 3.99 -4.14
C LEU A 399 25.75 5.17 -3.47
N THR A 400 26.56 5.90 -4.22
CA THR A 400 27.19 7.13 -3.74
C THR A 400 26.48 8.31 -4.40
N ILE A 401 25.90 9.18 -3.60
CA ILE A 401 25.08 10.28 -4.06
C ILE A 401 25.70 11.59 -3.56
N THR A 402 25.97 12.52 -4.48
CA THR A 402 26.49 13.86 -4.14
C THR A 402 25.43 14.90 -4.42
N ASN A 403 25.14 15.74 -3.42
CA ASN A 403 24.29 16.91 -3.59
C ASN A 403 25.14 18.12 -4.00
N THR A 404 25.08 18.50 -5.28
CA THR A 404 25.79 19.69 -5.80
C THR A 404 24.94 20.95 -5.78
N GLU A 405 23.64 20.83 -5.45
CA GLU A 405 22.74 21.96 -5.21
C GLU A 405 23.06 22.72 -3.91
N HIS A 406 22.53 23.94 -3.81
CA HIS A 406 22.73 24.83 -2.67
C HIS A 406 21.77 24.58 -1.49
N GLN A 407 20.83 23.65 -1.64
CA GLN A 407 19.79 23.36 -0.64
C GLN A 407 19.88 21.91 -0.16
N PRO A 408 19.42 21.61 1.07
CA PRO A 408 19.31 20.24 1.52
C PRO A 408 18.20 19.51 0.76
N HIS A 409 18.47 18.26 0.38
CA HIS A 409 17.55 17.49 -0.43
C HIS A 409 17.28 16.10 0.15
N LEU A 410 16.02 15.69 0.08
CA LEU A 410 15.61 14.34 0.39
C LEU A 410 15.82 13.46 -0.84
N ILE A 411 16.44 12.30 -0.65
CA ILE A 411 16.45 11.23 -1.64
C ILE A 411 15.75 10.00 -1.10
N GLY A 412 15.25 9.16 -2.00
CA GLY A 412 14.79 7.82 -1.65
C GLY A 412 15.14 6.80 -2.71
N VAL A 413 15.39 5.56 -2.30
CA VAL A 413 15.55 4.42 -3.19
C VAL A 413 14.33 3.52 -3.01
N GLU A 414 13.59 3.27 -4.08
CA GLU A 414 12.37 2.47 -4.03
C GLU A 414 12.33 1.37 -5.09
N ARG A 415 11.62 0.29 -4.77
CA ARG A 415 11.34 -0.82 -5.68
C ARG A 415 10.08 -0.51 -6.48
N LEU A 416 10.13 -0.64 -7.81
CA LEU A 416 9.01 -0.28 -8.69
C LEU A 416 7.95 -1.37 -8.86
N HIS A 417 8.21 -2.62 -8.45
CA HIS A 417 7.23 -3.70 -8.57
C HIS A 417 5.99 -3.42 -7.73
N TRP A 418 4.80 -3.50 -8.35
CA TRP A 418 3.50 -3.29 -7.71
C TRP A 418 3.00 -4.56 -7.04
N ALA A 419 2.08 -4.39 -6.09
CA ALA A 419 1.45 -5.49 -5.40
C ALA A 419 0.50 -6.23 -6.35
N ASP A 420 0.84 -7.46 -6.74
CA ASP A 420 -0.01 -8.32 -7.58
C ASP A 420 -1.34 -8.76 -6.92
N TYR A 421 -1.65 -8.25 -5.73
CA TYR A 421 -2.83 -8.61 -4.93
C TYR A 421 -3.89 -7.49 -4.89
N VAL A 422 -3.78 -6.46 -5.72
CA VAL A 422 -4.77 -5.37 -5.81
C VAL A 422 -5.77 -5.65 -6.93
N LEU A 423 -7.07 -5.52 -6.63
CA LEU A 423 -8.12 -5.50 -7.64
C LEU A 423 -8.28 -4.06 -8.15
N THR A 424 -7.69 -3.76 -9.30
CA THR A 424 -7.74 -2.41 -9.90
C THR A 424 -9.13 -2.12 -10.47
N GLY A 425 -9.49 -0.84 -10.59
CA GLY A 425 -10.77 -0.43 -11.16
C GLY A 425 -10.94 -0.90 -12.60
N ALA A 426 -9.88 -0.82 -13.40
CA ALA A 426 -9.86 -1.35 -14.77
C ALA A 426 -10.16 -2.87 -14.80
N ARG A 427 -9.50 -3.67 -13.94
CA ARG A 427 -9.73 -5.12 -13.85
C ARG A 427 -11.14 -5.43 -13.36
N ALA A 428 -11.66 -4.71 -12.37
CA ALA A 428 -13.00 -4.95 -11.86
C ALA A 428 -14.09 -4.71 -12.91
N LEU A 429 -13.97 -3.63 -13.69
CA LEU A 429 -14.94 -3.28 -14.75
C LEU A 429 -14.94 -4.26 -15.93
N THR A 430 -13.88 -5.06 -16.09
CA THR A 430 -13.80 -6.13 -17.10
C THR A 430 -14.24 -7.50 -16.58
N LEU A 431 -14.57 -7.63 -15.28
CA LEU A 431 -15.08 -8.88 -14.70
C LEU A 431 -16.61 -8.97 -14.82
N GLN A 432 -17.12 -10.05 -15.43
CA GLN A 432 -18.56 -10.27 -15.52
C GLN A 432 -19.25 -10.35 -14.14
N PRO A 433 -18.72 -11.10 -13.14
CA PRO A 433 -19.35 -11.17 -11.82
C PRO A 433 -19.48 -9.81 -11.13
N PHE A 434 -18.54 -8.89 -11.39
CA PHE A 434 -18.62 -7.54 -10.86
C PHE A 434 -19.80 -6.77 -11.48
N ARG A 435 -19.91 -6.82 -12.81
CA ARG A 435 -20.95 -6.11 -13.57
C ARG A 435 -22.36 -6.61 -13.28
N ASP A 436 -22.51 -7.91 -13.01
CA ASP A 436 -23.80 -8.51 -12.67
C ASP A 436 -24.29 -8.07 -11.28
N ILE A 437 -23.36 -7.92 -10.33
CA ILE A 437 -23.66 -7.55 -8.94
C ILE A 437 -23.80 -6.03 -8.77
N PHE A 438 -23.01 -5.24 -9.52
CA PHE A 438 -22.94 -3.79 -9.41
C PHE A 438 -23.28 -3.07 -10.74
N PRO A 439 -24.45 -3.30 -11.34
CA PRO A 439 -24.78 -2.83 -12.69
C PRO A 439 -24.91 -1.29 -12.80
N PHE A 440 -25.03 -0.58 -11.68
CA PHE A 440 -25.19 0.87 -11.63
C PHE A 440 -23.89 1.62 -11.36
N GLU A 441 -22.79 0.92 -11.10
CA GLU A 441 -21.47 1.54 -10.94
C GLU A 441 -21.03 2.10 -12.30
N SER A 442 -21.21 3.41 -12.44
CA SER A 442 -21.00 4.15 -13.68
C SER A 442 -20.26 5.45 -13.42
N LEU A 443 -19.55 5.90 -14.43
CA LEU A 443 -18.79 7.12 -14.36
C LEU A 443 -19.67 8.33 -14.50
N ARG A 444 -19.34 9.37 -13.75
CA ARG A 444 -19.98 10.67 -13.92
C ARG A 444 -19.79 11.17 -15.34
N LYS A 445 -20.84 11.72 -15.95
CA LYS A 445 -20.78 12.35 -17.27
C LYS A 445 -19.67 13.41 -17.31
N GLY A 446 -18.83 13.34 -18.34
CA GLY A 446 -17.71 14.27 -18.53
C GLY A 446 -16.41 13.86 -17.83
N MET A 447 -16.42 12.80 -17.01
CA MET A 447 -15.19 12.24 -16.46
C MET A 447 -14.43 11.49 -17.55
N GLN A 448 -13.20 11.92 -17.82
CA GLN A 448 -12.25 11.20 -18.67
C GLN A 448 -11.40 10.31 -17.78
N ILE A 449 -11.30 9.04 -18.14
CA ILE A 449 -10.44 8.07 -17.46
C ILE A 449 -9.27 7.74 -18.36
N HIS A 450 -8.10 7.67 -17.74
CA HIS A 450 -6.96 7.01 -18.32
C HIS A 450 -7.01 5.49 -18.05
N ILE A 451 -7.01 4.70 -19.13
CA ILE A 451 -6.86 3.24 -19.13
C ILE A 451 -5.73 2.96 -20.12
N SER A 452 -4.59 2.45 -19.67
CA SER A 452 -3.43 2.25 -20.55
C SER A 452 -3.69 1.11 -21.53
N SER A 453 -4.36 0.03 -21.10
CA SER A 453 -4.78 -1.03 -22.02
C SER A 453 -6.05 -1.78 -21.59
N VAL A 454 -6.90 -2.08 -22.57
CA VAL A 454 -8.02 -3.04 -22.50
C VAL A 454 -8.10 -3.73 -23.86
N THR A 455 -8.34 -5.04 -23.85
CA THR A 455 -8.52 -5.81 -25.09
C THR A 455 -10.00 -6.00 -25.37
N ILE A 456 -10.44 -5.60 -26.57
CA ILE A 456 -11.81 -5.79 -27.03
C ILE A 456 -11.85 -6.92 -28.06
N LEU A 457 -12.63 -7.95 -27.77
CA LEU A 457 -12.89 -9.07 -28.67
C LEU A 457 -14.20 -8.84 -29.41
N PHE A 458 -14.18 -9.03 -30.74
CA PHE A 458 -15.37 -9.12 -31.55
C PHE A 458 -15.44 -10.52 -32.16
N THR A 459 -16.57 -11.20 -31.97
CA THR A 459 -16.85 -12.46 -32.66
C THR A 459 -17.91 -12.23 -33.74
N ASP A 460 -18.04 -13.16 -34.68
CA ASP A 460 -19.13 -13.17 -35.64
C ASP A 460 -19.50 -14.61 -35.99
N LEU A 461 -20.78 -14.87 -36.25
CA LEU A 461 -21.23 -16.20 -36.65
C LEU A 461 -21.22 -16.30 -38.18
N ARG A 462 -20.18 -16.95 -38.71
CA ARG A 462 -19.97 -17.08 -40.15
C ARG A 462 -21.21 -17.66 -40.85
N GLY A 463 -21.79 -16.88 -41.76
CA GLY A 463 -22.89 -17.32 -42.63
C GLY A 463 -24.27 -17.36 -41.96
N SER A 464 -24.45 -16.66 -40.84
CA SER A 464 -25.71 -16.57 -40.10
C SER A 464 -26.91 -16.21 -40.98
N THR A 465 -26.81 -15.23 -41.87
CA THR A 465 -27.91 -14.84 -42.77
C THR A 465 -28.38 -15.97 -43.70
N ALA A 466 -27.46 -16.84 -44.14
CA ALA A 466 -27.82 -18.02 -44.93
C ALA A 466 -28.43 -19.12 -44.04
N PHE A 467 -27.97 -19.23 -42.80
CA PHE A 467 -28.48 -20.14 -41.80
C PHE A 467 -29.93 -19.81 -41.39
N TYR A 468 -30.22 -18.56 -40.99
CA TYR A 468 -31.58 -18.08 -40.66
C TYR A 468 -32.57 -18.38 -41.79
N ARG A 469 -32.19 -18.11 -43.05
CA ARG A 469 -33.03 -18.42 -44.22
C ARG A 469 -33.32 -19.90 -44.43
N ARG A 470 -32.44 -20.80 -43.97
CA ARG A 470 -32.58 -22.24 -44.20
C ARG A 470 -33.42 -22.92 -43.13
N VAL A 471 -33.26 -22.54 -41.87
CA VAL A 471 -33.91 -23.22 -40.72
C VAL A 471 -35.10 -22.46 -40.15
N GLY A 472 -35.30 -21.20 -40.57
CA GLY A 472 -36.34 -20.31 -40.03
C GLY A 472 -35.94 -19.64 -38.72
N ASP A 473 -36.59 -18.52 -38.40
CA ASP A 473 -36.16 -17.63 -37.32
C ASP A 473 -36.23 -18.27 -35.92
N GLY A 474 -37.26 -19.07 -35.64
CA GLY A 474 -37.42 -19.74 -34.33
C GLY A 474 -36.29 -20.71 -34.01
N PRO A 475 -36.06 -21.76 -34.82
CA PRO A 475 -34.96 -22.71 -34.61
C PRO A 475 -33.57 -22.06 -34.70
N ALA A 476 -33.41 -21.02 -35.54
CA ALA A 476 -32.15 -20.28 -35.61
C ALA A 476 -31.87 -19.51 -34.31
N PHE A 477 -32.90 -18.94 -33.69
CA PHE A 477 -32.77 -18.20 -32.43
C PHE A 477 -32.25 -19.09 -31.29
N ASP A 478 -32.79 -20.29 -31.11
CA ASP A 478 -32.35 -21.21 -30.04
C ASP A 478 -30.87 -21.62 -30.20
N LEU A 479 -30.43 -21.84 -31.44
CA LEU A 479 -29.04 -22.16 -31.75
C LEU A 479 -28.10 -20.97 -31.53
N VAL A 480 -28.55 -19.77 -31.87
CA VAL A 480 -27.79 -18.53 -31.62
C VAL A 480 -27.72 -18.21 -30.12
N ALA A 481 -28.79 -18.44 -29.36
CA ALA A 481 -28.78 -18.34 -27.91
C ALA A 481 -27.78 -19.32 -27.28
N THR A 482 -27.78 -20.59 -27.74
CA THR A 482 -26.81 -21.60 -27.30
C THR A 482 -25.37 -21.18 -27.65
N HIS A 483 -25.15 -20.60 -28.84
CA HIS A 483 -23.86 -20.04 -29.23
C HIS A 483 -23.41 -18.93 -28.28
N PHE A 484 -24.29 -18.00 -27.92
CA PHE A 484 -23.98 -16.95 -26.95
C PHE A 484 -23.64 -17.51 -25.56
N ASP A 485 -24.32 -18.56 -25.10
CA ASP A 485 -24.02 -19.18 -23.81
C ASP A 485 -22.65 -19.90 -23.81
N ILE A 486 -22.23 -20.45 -24.94
CA ILE A 486 -20.87 -20.99 -25.10
C ILE A 486 -19.85 -19.86 -25.04
N LEU A 487 -20.04 -18.80 -25.83
CA LEU A 487 -19.11 -17.68 -25.87
C LEU A 487 -19.02 -16.96 -24.52
N ARG A 488 -20.16 -16.74 -23.85
CA ARG A 488 -20.20 -16.12 -22.52
C ARG A 488 -19.37 -16.92 -21.52
N ARG A 489 -19.57 -18.25 -21.44
CA ARG A 489 -18.79 -19.11 -20.56
C ARG A 489 -17.29 -19.06 -20.84
N ASN A 490 -16.89 -19.04 -22.11
CA ASN A 490 -15.48 -18.95 -22.48
C ASN A 490 -14.87 -17.59 -22.07
N VAL A 491 -15.56 -16.49 -22.40
CA VAL A 491 -15.14 -15.13 -22.02
C VAL A 491 -14.98 -15.02 -20.50
N GLU A 492 -15.97 -15.50 -19.73
CA GLU A 492 -15.94 -15.49 -18.27
C GLU A 492 -14.79 -16.35 -17.72
N SER A 493 -14.54 -17.53 -18.30
CA SER A 493 -13.48 -18.44 -17.84
C SER A 493 -12.08 -17.84 -17.96
N GLN A 494 -11.87 -16.93 -18.91
CA GLN A 494 -10.62 -16.18 -19.10
C GLN A 494 -10.62 -14.82 -18.39
N GLY A 495 -11.57 -14.59 -17.47
CA GLY A 495 -11.64 -13.36 -16.68
C GLY A 495 -12.09 -12.12 -17.46
N GLY A 496 -12.76 -12.31 -18.60
CA GLY A 496 -13.39 -11.23 -19.36
C GLY A 496 -14.86 -11.01 -19.03
N ALA A 497 -15.48 -10.06 -19.73
CA ALA A 497 -16.90 -9.77 -19.64
C ALA A 497 -17.52 -9.54 -21.03
N VAL A 498 -18.76 -9.96 -21.21
CA VAL A 498 -19.54 -9.64 -22.40
C VAL A 498 -20.11 -8.23 -22.22
N VAL A 499 -19.66 -7.29 -23.07
CA VAL A 499 -20.10 -5.90 -23.03
C VAL A 499 -21.51 -5.77 -23.57
N LYS A 500 -21.75 -6.34 -24.75
CA LYS A 500 -23.05 -6.39 -25.43
C LYS A 500 -23.03 -7.40 -26.56
N THR A 501 -24.22 -7.74 -27.05
CA THR A 501 -24.41 -8.46 -28.32
C THR A 501 -24.67 -7.46 -29.45
N ILE A 502 -24.23 -7.79 -30.66
CA ILE A 502 -24.46 -7.00 -31.87
C ILE A 502 -24.94 -7.95 -32.97
N GLY A 503 -26.25 -8.16 -33.09
CA GLY A 503 -26.78 -9.19 -33.97
C GLY A 503 -26.44 -10.59 -33.43
N ASP A 504 -25.67 -11.36 -34.17
CA ASP A 504 -25.12 -12.69 -33.87
C ASP A 504 -23.67 -12.65 -33.34
N ALA A 505 -23.10 -11.46 -33.21
CA ALA A 505 -21.78 -11.21 -32.63
C ALA A 505 -21.84 -10.90 -31.13
N ILE A 506 -20.75 -11.19 -30.42
CA ILE A 506 -20.49 -10.59 -29.11
C ILE A 506 -19.36 -9.57 -29.19
N MET A 507 -19.47 -8.55 -28.35
CA MET A 507 -18.37 -7.67 -27.98
C MET A 507 -17.93 -8.05 -26.56
N GLY A 508 -16.74 -8.62 -26.43
CA GLY A 508 -16.11 -8.97 -25.14
C GLY A 508 -15.04 -7.94 -24.75
N ALA A 509 -14.78 -7.80 -23.45
CA ALA A 509 -13.69 -7.00 -22.92
C ALA A 509 -12.84 -7.83 -21.97
N PHE A 510 -11.51 -7.68 -22.09
CA PHE A 510 -10.51 -8.42 -21.32
C PHE A 510 -9.46 -7.48 -20.72
N PRO A 511 -8.86 -7.86 -19.57
CA PRO A 511 -7.84 -7.06 -18.91
C PRO A 511 -6.49 -7.08 -19.65
N SER A 512 -6.21 -8.08 -20.49
CA SER A 512 -4.98 -8.14 -21.28
C SER A 512 -5.21 -8.80 -22.64
N LEU A 513 -4.20 -8.65 -23.52
CA LEU A 513 -4.21 -9.23 -24.85
C LEU A 513 -4.17 -10.76 -24.80
N GLU A 514 -3.34 -11.32 -23.91
CA GLU A 514 -3.19 -12.75 -23.70
C GLU A 514 -4.52 -13.39 -23.27
N ALA A 515 -5.22 -12.76 -22.32
CA ALA A 515 -6.51 -13.24 -21.83
C ALA A 515 -7.59 -13.21 -22.93
N GLY A 516 -7.55 -12.21 -23.81
CA GLY A 516 -8.50 -12.12 -24.93
C GLY A 516 -8.19 -13.08 -26.10
N PHE A 517 -6.95 -13.57 -26.21
CA PHE A 517 -6.53 -14.52 -27.25
C PHE A 517 -6.77 -15.99 -26.88
N GLN A 518 -6.69 -16.33 -25.59
CA GLN A 518 -7.01 -17.68 -25.08
C GLN A 518 -8.50 -18.00 -25.21
#